data_AF-A0A3M2DEL1-F1
#
_entry.id   AF-A0A3M2DEL1-F1
#
_cell.length_a   1.000
_cell.length_b   1.000
_cell.length_c   1.000
_cell.angle_alpha   90.00
_cell.angle_beta   90.00
_cell.angle_gamma   90.00
#
_symmetry.space_group_name_H-M   'P 1'
#
loop_
_entity.id
_entity.type
_entity.pdbx_description
1 polymer ?
#
loop_
_entity_poly.entity_id
_entity_poly.type
_entity_poly.pdbx_seq_one_letter_code
_entity_poly.pdbx_strand_id
1 'polypeptide(L)'
;MFWVLQHTPIPRQSFAELVKMMKPGGAIAADIYIKDLGRYWLQPKYWVRPFTKRIAPEKLYPKVKAYVDFMWPLACLIRKIPKIGPTINWKLLVADYSRQLPDADDATLREWAYLDTFDMLLPAYDFPVTVKEFRKWFEEEGLQNIEVHKGYNGVEGRGFKPKDD
;
A
#
# COMPACT_ATOMS: atom_id res chain seq x y z
N MET A 1 1.51 -8.79 11.66
CA MET A 1 1.46 -7.31 11.49
C MET A 1 0.93 -7.06 10.10
N PHE A 2 -0.16 -6.33 9.98
CA PHE A 2 -0.78 -6.09 8.67
C PHE A 2 -0.65 -4.62 8.27
N TRP A 3 -0.39 -4.37 6.99
CA TRP A 3 -0.42 -3.10 6.29
C TRP A 3 0.60 -2.02 6.70
N VAL A 4 1.64 -2.35 7.48
CA VAL A 4 2.56 -1.31 8.00
C VAL A 4 4.05 -1.58 7.80
N LEU A 5 4.48 -2.81 7.48
CA LEU A 5 5.92 -3.12 7.37
C LEU A 5 6.63 -2.27 6.30
N GLN A 6 5.98 -2.02 5.17
CA GLN A 6 6.51 -1.20 4.07
C GLN A 6 6.75 0.27 4.47
N HIS A 7 6.07 0.76 5.52
CA HIS A 7 6.18 2.13 6.00
C HIS A 7 7.26 2.33 7.07
N THR A 8 8.01 1.27 7.38
CA THR A 8 9.19 1.37 8.25
C THR A 8 10.43 1.77 7.45
N PRO A 9 11.44 2.40 8.09
CA PRO A 9 12.69 2.76 7.42
C PRO A 9 13.43 1.56 6.82
N ILE A 10 13.37 0.40 7.48
CA ILE A 10 14.06 -0.83 7.09
C ILE A 10 13.13 -2.05 7.32
N PRO A 11 12.22 -2.37 6.37
CA PRO A 11 11.20 -3.41 6.56
C PRO A 11 11.74 -4.80 6.92
N ARG A 12 12.87 -5.20 6.33
CA ARG A 12 13.53 -6.48 6.64
C ARG A 12 13.91 -6.59 8.11
N GLN A 13 14.43 -5.50 8.68
CA GLN A 13 14.85 -5.45 10.07
C GLN A 13 13.61 -5.42 10.98
N SER A 14 12.60 -4.61 10.65
CA SER A 14 11.34 -4.59 11.39
C SER A 14 10.67 -5.96 11.44
N PHE A 15 10.68 -6.71 10.33
CA PHE A 15 10.22 -8.10 10.31
C PHE A 15 11.06 -9.01 11.24
N ALA A 16 12.39 -8.91 11.21
CA ALA A 16 13.27 -9.69 12.09
C ALA A 16 12.97 -9.44 13.57
N GLU A 17 12.82 -8.18 13.97
CA GLU A 17 12.51 -7.82 15.35
C GLU A 17 11.16 -8.39 15.81
N LEU A 18 10.16 -8.46 14.92
CA LEU A 18 8.90 -9.15 15.23
C LEU A 18 9.13 -10.63 15.50
N VAL A 19 9.95 -11.32 14.70
CA VAL A 19 10.25 -12.75 14.89
C VAL A 19 11.02 -13.01 16.18
N LYS A 20 11.95 -12.12 16.55
CA LYS A 20 12.68 -12.21 17.82
C LYS A 20 11.75 -12.20 19.03
N MET A 21 10.70 -11.38 19.00
CA MET A 21 9.71 -11.29 20.08
C MET A 21 8.75 -12.48 20.18
N MET A 22 8.71 -13.36 19.17
CA MET A 22 7.84 -14.54 19.21
C MET A 22 8.34 -15.54 20.26
N LYS A 23 7.40 -16.16 20.99
CA LYS A 23 7.68 -17.33 21.82
C LYS A 23 8.04 -18.55 20.95
N PRO A 24 8.80 -19.52 21.47
CA PRO A 24 9.02 -20.79 20.81
C PRO A 24 7.69 -21.47 20.43
N GLY A 25 7.60 -22.01 19.22
CA GLY A 25 6.35 -22.56 18.67
C GLY A 25 5.27 -21.52 18.30
N GLY A 26 5.54 -20.23 18.47
CA GLY A 26 4.61 -19.16 18.11
C GLY A 26 4.43 -19.04 16.59
N ALA A 27 3.27 -18.53 16.17
CA ALA A 27 2.97 -18.28 14.77
C ALA A 27 3.07 -16.78 14.44
N ILE A 28 3.50 -16.46 13.22
CA ILE A 28 3.47 -15.10 12.67
C ILE A 28 2.69 -15.08 11.36
N ALA A 29 1.86 -14.05 11.22
CA ALA A 29 1.27 -13.65 9.96
C ALA A 29 1.63 -12.19 9.71
N ALA A 30 2.17 -11.90 8.53
CA ALA A 30 2.56 -10.56 8.12
C ALA A 30 2.27 -10.35 6.64
N ASP A 31 2.04 -9.11 6.27
CA ASP A 31 1.95 -8.70 4.87
C ASP A 31 2.82 -7.47 4.61
N ILE A 32 3.04 -7.21 3.32
CA ILE A 32 3.82 -6.08 2.85
C ILE A 32 3.41 -5.76 1.41
N TYR A 33 3.47 -4.49 1.00
CA TYR A 33 3.15 -4.13 -0.38
C TYR A 33 4.00 -4.90 -1.40
N ILE A 34 3.36 -5.27 -2.51
CA ILE A 34 4.00 -6.05 -3.57
C ILE A 34 4.74 -5.16 -4.57
N LYS A 35 5.97 -5.56 -4.90
CA LYS A 35 6.80 -4.95 -5.94
C LYS A 35 6.64 -5.73 -7.25
N ASP A 36 5.60 -5.41 -8.02
CA ASP A 36 5.37 -5.95 -9.35
C ASP A 36 5.21 -4.85 -10.43
N LEU A 37 5.10 -5.25 -11.69
CA LEU A 37 4.98 -4.30 -12.81
C LEU A 37 3.79 -3.36 -12.66
N GLY A 38 2.61 -3.88 -12.28
CA GLY A 38 1.38 -3.09 -12.24
C GLY A 38 1.28 -2.15 -11.04
N ARG A 39 1.69 -2.64 -9.86
CA ARG A 39 1.50 -1.96 -8.57
C ARG A 39 2.69 -1.13 -8.13
N TYR A 40 3.89 -1.42 -8.64
CA TYR A 40 5.08 -0.62 -8.36
C TYR A 40 5.48 0.23 -9.56
N TRP A 41 5.92 -0.39 -10.65
CA TRP A 41 6.53 0.33 -11.78
C TRP A 41 5.54 1.22 -12.54
N LEU A 42 4.34 0.71 -12.80
CA LEU A 42 3.28 1.45 -13.48
C LEU A 42 2.48 2.34 -12.52
N GLN A 43 2.83 2.43 -11.23
CA GLN A 43 2.06 3.21 -10.27
C GLN A 43 2.64 4.62 -10.09
N PRO A 44 1.93 5.68 -10.52
CA PRO A 44 2.45 7.06 -10.55
C PRO A 44 2.86 7.60 -9.18
N LYS A 45 2.30 7.08 -8.08
CA LYS A 45 2.68 7.46 -6.73
C LYS A 45 4.18 7.33 -6.46
N TYR A 46 4.85 6.30 -7.00
CA TYR A 46 6.29 6.11 -6.74
C TYR A 46 7.17 7.13 -7.47
N TRP A 47 6.62 7.82 -8.47
CA TRP A 47 7.29 8.90 -9.19
C TRP A 47 7.04 10.27 -8.53
N VAL A 48 5.86 10.46 -7.92
CA VAL A 48 5.49 11.70 -7.24
C VAL A 48 5.96 11.77 -5.79
N ARG A 49 5.99 10.64 -5.09
CA ARG A 49 6.39 10.55 -3.67
C ARG A 49 7.79 11.08 -3.35
N PRO A 50 8.82 10.94 -4.20
CA PRO A 50 10.10 11.60 -3.96
C PRO A 50 10.00 13.10 -3.67
N PHE A 51 8.97 13.76 -4.22
CA PHE A 51 8.70 15.20 -4.02
C PHE A 51 7.76 15.47 -2.83
N THR A 52 6.85 14.55 -2.48
CA THR A 52 5.85 14.78 -1.43
C THR A 52 6.25 14.26 -0.04
N LYS A 53 7.06 13.19 0.04
CA LYS A 53 7.37 12.47 1.29
C LYS A 53 8.09 13.27 2.39
N ARG A 54 8.56 14.47 2.07
CA ARG A 54 9.25 15.40 3.01
C ARG A 54 8.42 16.64 3.32
N ILE A 55 7.23 16.77 2.72
CA ILE A 55 6.32 17.89 2.96
C ILE A 55 5.53 17.59 4.22
N ALA A 56 5.45 18.56 5.13
CA ALA A 56 4.64 18.44 6.34
C ALA A 56 3.15 18.16 5.99
N PRO A 57 2.46 17.28 6.73
CA PRO A 57 1.07 16.89 6.45
C PRO A 57 0.14 18.08 6.23
N GLU A 58 0.27 19.12 7.06
CA GLU A 58 -0.57 20.34 7.08
C GLU A 58 -0.39 21.19 5.81
N LYS A 59 0.76 21.04 5.14
CA LYS A 59 1.06 21.72 3.87
C LYS A 59 0.75 20.85 2.66
N LEU A 60 0.82 19.53 2.78
CA LEU A 60 0.55 18.60 1.70
C LEU A 60 -0.95 18.45 1.46
N TYR A 61 -1.75 18.34 2.53
CA TYR A 61 -3.20 18.10 2.41
C TYR A 61 -3.93 19.18 1.58
N PRO A 62 -3.74 20.50 1.82
CA PRO A 62 -4.38 21.53 1.00
C PRO A 62 -3.99 21.48 -0.47
N LYS A 63 -2.74 21.07 -0.79
CA LYS A 63 -2.27 20.91 -2.17
C LYS A 63 -2.92 19.72 -2.86
N VAL A 64 -3.02 18.59 -2.17
CA VAL A 64 -3.73 17.41 -2.66
C VAL A 64 -5.19 17.74 -2.90
N LYS A 65 -5.84 18.41 -1.94
CA LYS A 65 -7.23 18.86 -2.11
C LYS A 65 -7.39 19.75 -3.34
N ALA A 66 -6.54 20.77 -3.51
CA ALA A 66 -6.58 21.65 -4.67
C ALA A 66 -6.35 20.89 -5.99
N TYR A 67 -5.46 19.91 -6.01
CA TYR A 67 -5.23 19.05 -7.18
C TYR A 67 -6.46 18.19 -7.52
N VAL A 68 -7.03 17.50 -6.54
CA VAL A 68 -8.24 16.70 -6.73
C VAL A 68 -9.39 17.59 -7.16
N ASP A 69 -9.54 18.78 -6.58
CA ASP A 69 -10.57 19.77 -6.97
C ASP A 69 -10.46 20.19 -8.43
N PHE A 70 -9.24 20.47 -8.88
CA PHE A 70 -8.95 20.80 -10.27
C PHE A 70 -9.24 19.63 -11.22
N MET A 71 -8.84 18.41 -10.83
CA MET A 71 -9.00 17.20 -11.65
C MET A 71 -10.41 16.60 -11.59
N TRP A 72 -11.25 16.98 -10.62
CA TRP A 72 -12.53 16.32 -10.35
C TRP A 72 -13.47 16.29 -11.55
N PRO A 73 -13.69 17.38 -12.30
CA PRO A 73 -14.56 17.35 -13.49
C PRO A 73 -14.07 16.35 -14.54
N LEU A 74 -12.75 16.27 -14.75
CA LEU A 74 -12.13 15.30 -15.64
C LEU A 74 -12.27 13.87 -15.10
N ALA A 75 -12.07 13.67 -13.79
CA ALA A 75 -12.26 12.37 -13.15
C ALA A 75 -13.71 11.87 -13.30
N CYS A 76 -14.70 12.77 -13.18
CA CYS A 76 -16.12 12.50 -13.42
C CYS A 76 -16.43 12.14 -14.88
N LEU A 77 -15.67 12.67 -15.84
CA LEU A 77 -15.79 12.27 -17.25
C LEU A 77 -15.14 10.90 -17.48
N ILE A 78 -13.93 10.69 -16.99
CA ILE A 78 -13.14 9.47 -17.16
C ILE A 78 -13.84 8.27 -16.49
N ARG A 79 -14.45 8.43 -15.32
CA ARG A 79 -15.11 7.32 -14.61
C ARG A 79 -16.25 6.68 -15.41
N LYS A 80 -16.85 7.41 -16.36
CA LYS A 80 -17.89 6.90 -17.28
C LYS A 80 -17.35 5.86 -18.27
N ILE A 81 -16.03 5.80 -18.48
CA ILE A 81 -15.42 4.80 -19.36
C ILE A 81 -15.60 3.40 -18.73
N PRO A 82 -16.30 2.47 -19.41
CA PRO A 82 -16.59 1.16 -18.86
C PRO A 82 -15.29 0.37 -18.61
N LYS A 83 -15.28 -0.43 -17.55
CA LYS A 83 -14.17 -1.30 -17.10
C LYS A 83 -12.86 -0.61 -16.70
N ILE A 84 -12.46 0.52 -17.29
CA ILE A 84 -11.14 1.13 -17.02
C ILE A 84 -11.17 2.54 -16.43
N GLY A 85 -12.30 3.25 -16.44
CA GLY A 85 -12.40 4.64 -15.97
C GLY A 85 -11.74 4.92 -14.61
N PRO A 86 -12.17 4.29 -13.51
CA PRO A 86 -11.55 4.49 -12.20
C PRO A 86 -10.06 4.14 -12.20
N THR A 87 -9.62 3.10 -12.90
CA THR A 87 -8.20 2.76 -13.02
C THR A 87 -7.39 3.90 -13.64
N ILE A 88 -7.92 4.56 -14.66
CA ILE A 88 -7.28 5.74 -15.26
C ILE A 88 -7.20 6.88 -14.23
N ASN A 89 -8.27 7.13 -13.48
CA ASN A 89 -8.27 8.15 -12.41
C ASN A 89 -7.19 7.87 -11.36
N TRP A 90 -7.04 6.61 -10.93
CA TRP A 90 -5.95 6.20 -10.03
C TRP A 90 -4.56 6.47 -10.63
N LYS A 91 -4.39 6.31 -11.95
CA LYS A 91 -3.14 6.68 -12.65
C LYS A 91 -2.97 8.20 -12.78
N LEU A 92 -4.04 8.96 -12.73
CA LEU A 92 -3.99 10.41 -12.62
C LEU A 92 -3.89 10.89 -11.17
N LEU A 93 -3.53 10.01 -10.22
CA LEU A 93 -3.43 10.35 -8.80
C LEU A 93 -4.72 10.95 -8.23
N VAL A 94 -5.87 10.50 -8.72
CA VAL A 94 -7.17 10.78 -8.12
C VAL A 94 -7.77 9.45 -7.72
N ALA A 95 -7.78 9.18 -6.42
CA ALA A 95 -8.44 7.98 -5.91
C ALA A 95 -9.92 7.99 -6.30
N ASP A 96 -10.38 6.90 -6.91
CA ASP A 96 -11.75 6.78 -7.43
C ASP A 96 -12.38 5.47 -6.94
N TYR A 97 -13.39 5.63 -6.09
CA TYR A 97 -14.18 4.56 -5.49
C TYR A 97 -15.59 4.43 -6.06
N SER A 98 -15.90 5.12 -7.16
CA SER A 98 -17.25 5.16 -7.74
C SER A 98 -17.83 3.79 -8.10
N ARG A 99 -16.99 2.76 -8.28
CA ARG A 99 -17.45 1.38 -8.50
C ARG A 99 -17.55 0.55 -7.23
N GLN A 100 -16.71 0.84 -6.25
CA GLN A 100 -16.69 0.17 -4.96
C GLN A 100 -17.83 0.69 -4.07
N LEU A 101 -18.23 1.95 -4.27
CA LEU A 101 -19.30 2.66 -3.57
C LEU A 101 -20.29 3.24 -4.60
N PRO A 102 -21.11 2.39 -5.26
CA PRO A 102 -22.02 2.83 -6.31
C PRO A 102 -23.13 3.75 -5.80
N ASP A 103 -23.49 3.64 -4.52
CA ASP A 103 -24.58 4.41 -3.89
C ASP A 103 -24.09 5.69 -3.20
N ALA A 104 -22.77 5.95 -3.19
CA ALA A 104 -22.20 7.15 -2.59
C ALA A 104 -22.46 8.37 -3.47
N ASP A 105 -22.77 9.51 -2.83
CA ASP A 105 -22.91 10.76 -3.55
C ASP A 105 -21.55 11.34 -3.99
N ASP A 106 -21.58 12.31 -4.89
CA ASP A 106 -20.35 12.88 -5.46
C ASP A 106 -19.49 13.56 -4.39
N ALA A 107 -20.11 14.14 -3.35
CA ALA A 107 -19.41 14.75 -2.23
C ALA A 107 -18.59 13.72 -1.43
N THR A 108 -19.20 12.58 -1.09
CA THR A 108 -18.54 11.46 -0.41
C THR A 108 -17.40 10.90 -1.25
N LEU A 109 -17.64 10.65 -2.55
CA LEU A 109 -16.60 10.14 -3.45
C LEU A 109 -15.42 11.11 -3.55
N ARG A 110 -15.68 12.42 -3.55
CA ARG A 110 -14.64 13.45 -3.59
C ARG A 110 -13.87 13.55 -2.29
N GLU A 111 -14.55 13.40 -1.15
CA GLU A 111 -13.89 13.35 0.15
C GLU A 111 -12.94 12.16 0.26
N TRP A 112 -13.37 10.98 -0.16
CA TRP A 112 -12.51 9.80 -0.26
C TRP A 112 -11.35 10.02 -1.22
N ALA A 113 -11.59 10.68 -2.35
CA ALA A 113 -10.55 11.04 -3.28
C ALA A 113 -9.48 11.94 -2.63
N TYR A 114 -9.87 12.90 -1.79
CA TYR A 114 -8.91 13.71 -1.03
C TYR A 114 -8.08 12.87 -0.08
N LEU A 115 -8.75 12.08 0.76
CA LEU A 115 -8.13 11.33 1.85
C LEU A 115 -7.18 10.27 1.31
N ASP A 116 -7.61 9.48 0.33
CA ASP A 116 -6.78 8.39 -0.17
C ASP A 116 -5.70 8.85 -1.14
N THR A 117 -5.91 9.95 -1.88
CA THR A 117 -4.81 10.55 -2.64
C THR A 117 -3.76 11.12 -1.70
N PHE A 118 -4.18 11.70 -0.57
CA PHE A 118 -3.28 12.19 0.45
C PHE A 118 -2.53 11.05 1.14
N ASP A 119 -3.22 10.00 1.60
CA ASP A 119 -2.62 8.82 2.22
C ASP A 119 -1.66 8.10 1.26
N MET A 120 -1.95 8.10 -0.03
CA MET A 120 -1.04 7.55 -1.03
C MET A 120 0.30 8.32 -1.13
N LEU A 121 0.31 9.62 -0.86
CA LEU A 121 1.44 10.53 -1.09
C LEU A 121 2.18 10.96 0.20
N LEU A 122 1.51 10.84 1.34
CA LEU A 122 2.00 11.27 2.65
C LEU A 122 3.17 10.42 3.21
N PRO A 123 3.16 9.07 3.12
CA PRO A 123 4.09 8.26 3.89
C PRO A 123 5.55 8.58 3.59
N ALA A 124 6.38 8.67 4.63
CA ALA A 124 7.82 8.91 4.49
C ALA A 124 8.55 7.74 3.81
N TYR A 125 8.10 6.52 4.12
CA TYR A 125 8.64 5.25 3.62
C TYR A 125 7.52 4.46 2.96
N ASP A 126 7.83 3.79 1.85
CA ASP A 126 6.98 2.78 1.22
C ASP A 126 7.92 1.92 0.38
N PHE A 127 8.30 0.78 0.96
CA PHE A 127 9.28 -0.14 0.43
C PHE A 127 8.60 -1.49 0.14
N PRO A 128 7.99 -1.64 -1.04
CA PRO A 128 7.39 -2.90 -1.43
C PRO A 128 8.45 -3.94 -1.76
N VAL A 129 8.07 -5.21 -1.70
CA VAL A 129 8.96 -6.35 -1.98
C VAL A 129 8.29 -7.36 -2.91
N THR A 130 9.10 -8.17 -3.56
CA THR A 130 8.63 -9.32 -4.34
C THR A 130 8.25 -10.48 -3.40
N VAL A 131 7.43 -11.40 -3.91
CA VAL A 131 7.08 -12.65 -3.21
C VAL A 131 8.33 -13.44 -2.81
N LYS A 132 9.33 -13.48 -3.69
CA LYS A 132 10.61 -14.17 -3.47
C LYS A 132 11.42 -13.53 -2.34
N GLU A 133 11.53 -12.19 -2.33
CA GLU A 133 12.21 -11.47 -1.26
C GLU A 133 11.53 -11.70 0.09
N PHE A 134 10.20 -11.60 0.13
CA PHE A 134 9.47 -11.80 1.40
C PHE A 134 9.59 -13.24 1.91
N ARG A 135 9.49 -14.25 1.03
CA ARG A 135 9.75 -15.65 1.40
C ARG A 135 11.15 -15.83 1.97
N LYS A 136 12.16 -15.24 1.34
CA LYS A 136 13.55 -15.29 1.81
C LYS A 136 13.69 -14.72 3.23
N TRP A 137 12.92 -13.70 3.61
CA TRP A 137 12.96 -13.18 4.99
C TRP A 137 12.48 -14.22 6.01
N PHE A 138 11.41 -14.96 5.72
CA PHE A 138 10.91 -16.02 6.60
C PHE A 138 11.95 -17.14 6.74
N GLU A 139 12.61 -17.52 5.63
CA GLU A 139 13.64 -18.55 5.60
C GLU A 139 14.88 -18.14 6.40
N GLU A 140 15.36 -16.90 6.23
CA GLU A 140 16.52 -16.37 6.96
C GLU A 140 16.30 -16.22 8.46
N GLU A 141 15.05 -15.99 8.90
CA GLU A 141 14.69 -15.94 10.32
C GLU A 141 14.43 -17.34 10.92
N GLY A 142 14.66 -18.41 10.15
CA GLY A 142 14.53 -19.80 10.63
C GLY A 142 13.09 -20.23 10.92
N LEU A 143 12.09 -19.56 10.32
CA LEU A 143 10.70 -19.96 10.46
C LEU A 143 10.41 -21.27 9.73
N GLN A 144 9.44 -22.04 10.23
CA GLN A 144 8.99 -23.30 9.68
C GLN A 144 7.57 -23.18 9.11
N ASN A 145 7.16 -24.13 8.27
CA ASN A 145 5.87 -24.14 7.56
C ASN A 145 5.57 -22.81 6.87
N ILE A 146 6.53 -22.36 6.05
CA ILE A 146 6.49 -21.03 5.42
C ILE A 146 5.54 -21.02 4.21
N GLU A 147 4.46 -20.26 4.35
CA GLU A 147 3.53 -19.95 3.27
C GLU A 147 3.64 -18.48 2.90
N VAL A 148 4.14 -18.20 1.69
CA VAL A 148 4.21 -16.83 1.16
C VAL A 148 3.64 -16.80 -0.25
N HIS A 149 2.66 -15.93 -0.48
CA HIS A 149 1.95 -15.80 -1.75
C HIS A 149 1.48 -14.36 -1.97
N LYS A 150 1.05 -14.06 -3.20
CA LYS A 150 0.46 -12.76 -3.54
C LYS A 150 -0.96 -12.69 -2.95
N GLY A 151 -1.20 -11.68 -2.12
CA GLY A 151 -2.47 -11.39 -1.48
C GLY A 151 -3.27 -10.30 -2.21
N TYR A 152 -4.29 -9.74 -1.54
CA TYR A 152 -5.17 -8.75 -2.16
C TYR A 152 -4.42 -7.48 -2.56
N ASN A 153 -3.76 -6.79 -1.62
CA ASN A 153 -3.05 -5.52 -1.87
C ASN A 153 -1.51 -5.67 -1.80
N GLY A 154 -0.99 -6.83 -1.41
CA GLY A 154 0.44 -7.06 -1.21
C GLY A 154 0.89 -8.51 -1.35
N VAL A 155 1.94 -8.85 -0.62
CA VAL A 155 2.41 -10.22 -0.38
C VAL A 155 2.04 -10.58 1.05
N GLU A 156 1.42 -11.74 1.23
CA GLU A 156 1.03 -12.26 2.54
C GLU A 156 1.93 -13.45 2.89
N GLY A 157 2.37 -13.51 4.15
CA GLY A 157 3.32 -14.49 4.64
C GLY A 157 2.93 -15.04 6.01
N ARG A 158 3.08 -16.35 6.17
CA ARG A 158 2.82 -17.08 7.42
C ARG A 158 3.94 -18.06 7.71
N GLY A 159 4.22 -18.27 9.00
CA GLY A 159 5.23 -19.23 9.45
C GLY A 159 5.23 -19.39 10.96
N PHE A 160 5.98 -20.37 11.44
CA PHE A 160 6.08 -20.73 12.85
C PHE A 160 7.52 -20.63 13.33
N LYS A 161 7.73 -20.06 14.51
CA LYS A 161 9.03 -20.14 15.17
C LYS A 161 9.24 -21.58 15.66
N PRO A 162 10.44 -22.17 15.49
CA PRO A 162 10.75 -23.48 16.04
C PRO A 162 10.40 -23.54 17.54
N LYS A 163 10.02 -24.72 18.02
CA LYS A 163 9.93 -24.98 19.45
C LYS A 163 11.34 -25.12 20.00
N ASP A 164 11.55 -24.70 21.25
CA ASP A 164 12.73 -25.10 21.99
C ASP A 164 12.55 -26.61 22.29
N ASP A 165 13.57 -27.40 21.99
CA ASP A 165 13.60 -28.84 22.29
C ASP A 165 13.58 -29.11 23.80
#